data_AF-A0A8J3JKD9-F1
#
_entry.id   AF-A0A8J3JKD9-F1
#
_cell.length_a   1.000
_cell.length_b   1.000
_cell.length_c   1.000
_cell.angle_alpha   90.00
_cell.angle_beta   90.00
_cell.angle_gamma   90.00
#
_symmetry.space_group_name_H-M   'P 1'
#
loop_
_entity.id
_entity.type
_entity.pdbx_description
1 polymer ?
#
loop_
_entity_poly.entity_id
_entity_poly.type
_entity_poly.pdbx_seq_one_letter_code
_entity_poly.pdbx_strand_id
1 'polypeptide(L)'
;MRARLARAVLALYPRRVRERYGDEIAGLLANSPRPWRDLADVARAALGERLSGGRAALAQARARTVLWHLVRLMLMPAALTVVLVALMAATGPVLFLADRWVDAERGASVAYALMVLPAALLAWPAGLLLGRSTRLAAPWLAVPVTLALGLLAIAAVPGVGMVLGESLPGAAAAIAVWCAGAAALARWSATLSRVRAAAARVFGTVLLLEAATIAYVLTALAPVRAPRHLAAWWFPSAISGVDPGLVDGAYLQLSDAIKFLPAMLAVCTVFALTVTAVTRTRPQQAPLSA
;
A
#
# COMPACT_ATOMS: atom_id res chain seq x y z
N MET A 1 27.93 45.65 -28.74
CA MET A 1 27.92 44.17 -28.77
C MET A 1 27.98 43.54 -27.37
N ARG A 2 28.90 43.97 -26.49
CA ARG A 2 29.05 43.47 -25.09
C ARG A 2 27.78 43.53 -24.24
N ALA A 3 27.02 44.63 -24.30
CA ALA A 3 25.76 44.78 -23.55
C ALA A 3 24.64 43.82 -23.98
N ARG A 4 24.66 43.30 -25.22
CA ARG A 4 23.70 42.28 -25.69
C ARG A 4 24.08 40.89 -25.17
N LEU A 5 25.39 40.59 -25.12
CA LEU A 5 25.92 39.34 -24.57
C LEU A 5 25.74 39.24 -23.05
N ALA A 6 25.99 40.33 -22.32
CA ALA A 6 25.72 40.39 -20.88
C ALA A 6 24.22 40.16 -20.57
N ARG A 7 23.32 40.77 -21.36
CA ARG A 7 21.87 40.52 -21.25
C ARG A 7 21.48 39.07 -21.57
N ALA A 8 22.12 38.46 -22.58
CA ALA A 8 21.88 37.06 -22.92
C ALA A 8 22.32 36.10 -21.79
N VAL A 9 23.45 36.38 -21.13
CA VAL A 9 23.92 35.60 -19.97
C VAL A 9 23.03 35.82 -18.74
N LEU A 10 22.61 37.05 -18.46
CA LEU A 10 21.66 37.33 -17.38
C LEU A 10 20.29 36.68 -17.60
N ALA A 11 19.90 36.43 -18.85
CA ALA A 11 18.68 35.69 -19.17
C ALA A 11 18.75 34.21 -18.74
N LEU A 12 19.95 33.66 -18.51
CA LEU A 12 20.16 32.31 -17.99
C LEU A 12 19.88 32.22 -16.48
N TYR A 13 20.01 33.32 -15.73
CA TYR A 13 19.71 33.32 -14.30
C TYR A 13 18.20 33.23 -14.01
N PRO A 14 17.80 32.58 -12.90
CA PRO A 14 16.42 32.63 -12.42
C PRO A 14 15.96 34.09 -12.22
N ARG A 15 14.67 34.35 -12.49
CA ARG A 15 14.08 35.71 -12.48
C ARG A 15 14.41 36.49 -11.21
N ARG A 16 14.32 35.86 -10.04
CA ARG A 16 14.62 36.48 -8.73
C ARG A 16 16.08 36.91 -8.56
N VAL A 17 17.03 36.16 -9.12
CA VAL A 17 18.47 36.51 -9.06
C VAL A 17 18.77 37.65 -10.01
N ARG A 18 18.18 37.62 -11.22
CA ARG A 18 18.29 38.70 -12.19
C ARG A 18 17.70 40.01 -11.68
N GLU A 19 16.54 39.97 -11.01
CA GLU A 19 15.91 41.17 -10.43
C GLU A 19 16.68 41.74 -9.24
N ARG A 20 17.44 40.92 -8.51
CA ARG A 20 18.15 41.35 -7.29
C ARG A 20 19.61 41.75 -7.52
N TYR A 21 20.31 41.05 -8.41
CA TYR A 21 21.76 41.22 -8.64
C TYR A 21 22.11 41.47 -10.12
N GLY A 22 21.12 41.58 -11.00
CA GLY A 22 21.36 41.69 -12.44
C GLY A 22 22.16 42.92 -12.84
N ASP A 23 21.90 44.05 -12.20
CA ASP A 23 22.61 45.30 -12.49
C ASP A 23 24.06 45.28 -11.99
N GLU A 24 24.31 44.65 -10.84
CA GLU A 24 25.64 44.47 -10.27
C GLU A 24 26.50 43.53 -11.12
N ILE A 25 25.94 42.40 -11.57
CA ILE A 25 26.60 41.47 -12.48
C ILE A 25 26.86 42.11 -13.85
N ALA A 26 25.92 42.91 -14.37
CA ALA A 26 26.12 43.67 -15.60
C ALA A 26 27.26 44.69 -15.46
N GLY A 27 27.35 45.38 -14.32
CA GLY A 27 28.42 46.32 -14.00
C GLY A 27 29.80 45.66 -13.91
N LEU A 28 29.89 44.51 -13.24
CA LEU A 28 31.12 43.72 -13.15
C LEU A 28 31.59 43.22 -14.54
N LEU A 29 30.67 42.76 -15.38
CA LEU A 29 30.99 42.31 -16.75
C LEU A 29 31.37 43.47 -17.69
N ALA A 30 30.84 44.68 -17.46
CA ALA A 30 31.17 45.85 -18.27
C ALA A 30 32.61 46.34 -18.04
N ASN A 31 33.10 46.24 -16.80
CA ASN A 31 34.41 46.74 -16.38
C ASN A 31 35.50 45.65 -16.32
N SER A 32 35.19 44.41 -16.73
CA SER A 32 36.14 43.30 -16.66
C SER A 32 37.32 43.48 -17.64
N PRO A 33 38.57 43.29 -17.19
CA PRO A 33 39.75 43.25 -18.06
C PRO A 33 39.81 41.96 -18.93
N ARG A 34 38.98 40.95 -18.64
CA ARG A 34 38.93 39.65 -19.36
C ARG A 34 37.49 39.26 -19.69
N PRO A 35 36.80 40.04 -20.54
CA PRO A 35 35.35 40.00 -20.69
C PRO A 35 34.83 38.66 -21.18
N TRP A 36 35.55 37.93 -22.03
CA TRP A 36 35.10 36.64 -22.58
C TRP A 36 35.18 35.49 -21.58
N ARG A 37 36.22 35.47 -20.74
CA ARG A 37 36.40 34.44 -19.71
C ARG A 37 35.35 34.61 -18.62
N ASP A 38 35.16 35.84 -18.16
CA ASP A 38 34.22 36.15 -17.10
C ASP A 38 32.77 35.93 -17.59
N LEU A 39 32.45 36.20 -18.86
CA LEU A 39 31.15 35.85 -19.45
C LEU A 39 30.91 34.34 -19.43
N ALA A 40 31.93 33.54 -19.76
CA ALA A 40 31.84 32.08 -19.77
C ALA A 40 31.70 31.52 -18.34
N ASP A 41 32.39 32.09 -17.37
CA ASP A 41 32.32 31.67 -15.97
C ASP A 41 30.96 32.03 -15.36
N VAL A 42 30.43 33.23 -15.61
CA VAL A 42 29.09 33.63 -15.20
C VAL A 42 28.01 32.80 -15.90
N ALA A 43 28.16 32.51 -17.21
CA ALA A 43 27.23 31.63 -17.91
C ALA A 43 27.26 30.20 -17.37
N ARG A 44 28.43 29.66 -17.02
CA ARG A 44 28.58 28.33 -16.42
C ARG A 44 27.97 28.27 -15.02
N ALA A 45 28.16 29.31 -14.21
CA ALA A 45 27.54 29.43 -12.90
C ALA A 45 26.00 29.54 -12.99
N ALA A 46 25.49 30.37 -13.90
CA ALA A 46 24.05 30.51 -14.16
C ALA A 46 23.41 29.19 -14.59
N LEU A 47 24.08 28.45 -15.49
CA LEU A 47 23.61 27.14 -15.94
C LEU A 47 23.62 26.14 -14.78
N GLY A 48 24.68 26.13 -13.97
CA GLY A 48 24.81 25.31 -12.78
C GLY A 48 23.67 25.55 -11.78
N GLU A 49 23.34 26.80 -11.48
CA GLU A 49 22.23 27.19 -10.61
C GLU A 49 20.85 26.85 -11.19
N ARG A 50 20.65 27.03 -12.50
CA ARG A 50 19.40 26.63 -13.14
C ARG A 50 19.20 25.12 -13.09
N LEU A 51 20.27 24.36 -13.33
CA LEU A 51 20.24 22.91 -13.28
C LEU A 51 20.06 22.40 -11.85
N SER A 52 20.72 23.00 -10.86
CA SER A 52 20.58 22.60 -9.45
C SER A 52 19.23 23.04 -8.86
N GLY A 53 18.78 24.26 -9.12
CA GLY A 53 17.48 24.77 -8.69
C GLY A 53 16.30 24.07 -9.38
N GLY A 54 16.42 23.77 -10.67
CA GLY A 54 15.46 22.96 -11.41
C GLY A 54 15.38 21.52 -10.87
N ARG A 55 16.53 20.92 -10.55
CA ARG A 55 16.59 19.60 -9.89
C ARG A 55 15.95 19.62 -8.50
N ALA A 56 16.18 20.65 -7.71
CA ALA A 56 15.57 20.80 -6.38
C ALA A 56 14.03 20.95 -6.48
N ALA A 57 13.54 21.80 -7.38
CA ALA A 57 12.10 21.97 -7.59
C ALA A 57 11.42 20.69 -8.13
N LEU A 58 12.07 19.98 -9.07
CA LEU A 58 11.59 18.68 -9.57
C LEU A 58 11.64 17.60 -8.48
N ALA A 59 12.67 17.60 -7.63
CA ALA A 59 12.77 16.69 -6.50
C ALA A 59 11.65 16.93 -5.48
N GLN A 60 11.35 18.19 -5.16
CA GLN A 60 10.27 18.54 -4.25
C GLN A 60 8.89 18.20 -4.82
N ALA A 61 8.65 18.48 -6.11
CA ALA A 61 7.42 18.09 -6.79
C ALA A 61 7.23 16.56 -6.78
N ARG A 62 8.29 15.81 -7.10
CA ARG A 62 8.30 14.34 -7.03
C ARG A 62 8.05 13.84 -5.61
N ALA A 63 8.70 14.43 -4.60
CA ALA A 63 8.51 14.06 -3.20
C ALA A 63 7.06 14.26 -2.76
N ARG A 64 6.43 15.38 -3.14
CA ARG A 64 5.01 15.64 -2.87
C ARG A 64 4.10 14.64 -3.55
N THR A 65 4.38 14.28 -4.80
CA THR A 65 3.63 13.23 -5.51
C THR A 65 3.78 11.89 -4.80
N VAL A 66 4.99 11.47 -4.42
CA VAL A 66 5.24 10.22 -3.71
C VAL A 66 4.51 10.21 -2.36
N LEU A 67 4.61 11.28 -1.58
CA LEU A 67 3.92 11.42 -0.30
C LEU A 67 2.40 11.25 -0.47
N TRP A 68 1.79 11.90 -1.46
CA TRP A 68 0.37 11.73 -1.73
C TRP A 68 -0.02 10.29 -2.07
N HIS A 69 0.83 9.56 -2.80
CA HIS A 69 0.58 8.15 -3.10
C HIS A 69 0.70 7.27 -1.85
N LEU A 70 1.68 7.54 -0.98
CA LEU A 70 1.83 6.83 0.29
C LEU A 70 0.64 7.09 1.22
N VAL A 71 0.17 8.33 1.32
CA VAL A 71 -1.04 8.66 2.09
C VAL A 71 -2.26 7.92 1.54
N ARG A 72 -2.46 7.92 0.22
CA ARG A 72 -3.57 7.15 -0.40
C ARG A 72 -3.47 5.65 -0.12
N LEU A 73 -2.27 5.07 -0.19
CA LEU A 73 -2.02 3.68 0.17
C LEU A 73 -2.34 3.40 1.64
N MET A 74 -1.99 4.34 2.53
CA MET A 74 -2.21 4.19 3.98
C MET A 74 -3.68 4.31 4.35
N LEU A 75 -4.45 5.09 3.60
CA LEU A 75 -5.90 5.25 3.79
C LEU A 75 -6.71 4.10 3.15
N MET A 76 -6.09 3.31 2.28
CA MET A 76 -6.80 2.25 1.56
C MET A 76 -7.37 1.14 2.46
N PRO A 77 -6.64 0.63 3.49
CA PRO A 77 -7.20 -0.33 4.44
C PRO A 77 -8.44 0.22 5.15
N ALA A 78 -8.46 1.51 5.51
CA ALA A 78 -9.61 2.14 6.13
C ALA A 78 -10.81 2.20 5.16
N ALA A 79 -10.59 2.60 3.91
CA ALA A 79 -11.64 2.61 2.89
C ALA A 79 -12.20 1.19 2.63
N LEU A 80 -11.33 0.18 2.55
CA LEU A 80 -11.72 -1.22 2.38
C LEU A 80 -12.45 -1.76 3.62
N THR A 81 -12.08 -1.32 4.82
CA THR A 81 -12.79 -1.63 6.07
C THR A 81 -14.20 -1.05 6.04
N VAL A 82 -14.35 0.21 5.64
CA VAL A 82 -15.68 0.83 5.49
C VAL A 82 -16.52 0.08 4.47
N VAL A 83 -15.95 -0.30 3.32
CA VAL A 83 -16.65 -1.11 2.31
C VAL A 83 -17.08 -2.46 2.87
N LEU A 84 -16.18 -3.16 3.57
CA LEU A 84 -16.50 -4.45 4.19
C LEU A 84 -17.63 -4.29 5.21
N VAL A 85 -17.52 -3.35 6.15
CA VAL A 85 -18.57 -3.07 7.15
C VAL A 85 -19.89 -2.68 6.49
N ALA A 86 -19.87 -1.88 5.42
CA ALA A 86 -21.08 -1.50 4.69
C ALA A 86 -21.73 -2.71 4.00
N LEU A 87 -20.94 -3.60 3.39
CA LEU A 87 -21.44 -4.84 2.81
C LEU A 87 -22.08 -5.74 3.87
N MET A 88 -21.46 -5.83 5.05
CA MET A 88 -21.99 -6.60 6.17
C MET A 88 -23.29 -6.02 6.73
N ALA A 89 -23.36 -4.69 6.87
CA ALA A 89 -24.58 -4.00 7.27
C ALA A 89 -25.71 -4.20 6.24
N ALA A 90 -25.37 -4.19 4.95
CA ALA A 90 -26.32 -4.45 3.87
C ALA A 90 -26.80 -5.92 3.84
N THR A 91 -26.00 -6.88 4.30
CA THR A 91 -26.43 -8.28 4.42
C THR A 91 -27.36 -8.56 5.59
N GLY A 92 -27.33 -7.76 6.65
CA GLY A 92 -28.20 -7.96 7.82
C GLY A 92 -29.68 -8.08 7.46
N PRO A 93 -30.26 -7.14 6.68
CA PRO A 93 -31.63 -7.24 6.20
C PRO A 93 -31.89 -8.47 5.30
N VAL A 94 -30.93 -8.86 4.47
CA VAL A 94 -31.05 -10.02 3.58
C VAL A 94 -31.08 -11.32 4.41
N LEU A 95 -30.22 -11.43 5.40
CA LEU A 95 -30.19 -12.53 6.35
C LEU A 95 -31.47 -12.58 7.20
N PHE A 96 -31.96 -11.44 7.67
CA PHE A 96 -33.23 -11.36 8.41
C PHE A 96 -34.43 -11.87 7.59
N LEU A 97 -34.42 -11.64 6.27
CA LEU A 97 -35.44 -12.18 5.37
C LEU A 97 -35.23 -13.68 5.08
N ALA A 98 -33.97 -14.12 5.03
CA ALA A 98 -33.59 -15.51 4.79
C ALA A 98 -33.70 -16.42 6.03
N ASP A 99 -33.69 -15.84 7.24
CA ASP A 99 -33.82 -16.52 8.53
C ASP A 99 -35.10 -17.36 8.64
N ARG A 100 -36.12 -17.02 7.84
CA ARG A 100 -37.34 -17.82 7.70
C ARG A 100 -37.14 -19.17 6.99
N TRP A 101 -35.97 -19.42 6.42
CA TRP A 101 -35.72 -20.54 5.49
C TRP A 101 -34.45 -21.34 5.78
N VAL A 102 -33.48 -20.80 6.54
CA VAL A 102 -32.18 -21.41 6.83
C VAL A 102 -31.85 -21.16 8.30
N ASP A 103 -31.24 -22.14 8.98
CA ASP A 103 -30.69 -21.97 10.33
C ASP A 103 -29.89 -20.65 10.42
N ALA A 104 -30.40 -19.67 11.19
CA ALA A 104 -29.90 -18.29 11.29
C ALA A 104 -28.37 -18.20 11.35
N GLU A 105 -27.77 -19.06 12.18
CA GLU A 105 -26.35 -19.09 12.47
C GLU A 105 -25.50 -19.57 11.28
N ARG A 106 -25.97 -20.59 10.55
CA ARG A 106 -25.30 -21.08 9.34
C ARG A 106 -25.43 -20.08 8.20
N GLY A 107 -26.60 -19.44 8.07
CA GLY A 107 -26.84 -18.38 7.09
C GLY A 107 -25.90 -17.19 7.27
N ALA A 108 -25.73 -16.72 8.50
CA ALA A 108 -24.84 -15.60 8.81
C ALA A 108 -23.38 -15.88 8.46
N SER A 109 -22.89 -17.08 8.81
CA SER A 109 -21.52 -17.53 8.54
C SER A 109 -21.19 -17.54 7.04
N VAL A 110 -22.08 -18.13 6.23
CA VAL A 110 -21.92 -18.19 4.77
C VAL A 110 -22.01 -16.79 4.16
N ALA A 111 -22.92 -15.94 4.63
CA ALA A 111 -23.02 -14.56 4.14
C ALA A 111 -21.74 -13.75 4.41
N TYR A 112 -21.12 -13.91 5.58
CA TYR A 112 -19.84 -13.26 5.89
C TYR A 112 -18.72 -13.71 4.95
N ALA A 113 -18.59 -15.01 4.69
CA ALA A 113 -17.64 -15.53 3.72
C ALA A 113 -17.88 -14.94 2.31
N LEU A 114 -19.16 -14.88 1.90
CA LEU A 114 -19.56 -14.34 0.61
C LEU A 114 -19.28 -12.83 0.48
N MET A 115 -19.27 -12.05 1.57
CA MET A 115 -18.97 -10.60 1.53
C MET A 115 -17.50 -10.28 1.26
N VAL A 116 -16.59 -11.23 1.51
CA VAL A 116 -15.17 -11.06 1.18
C VAL A 116 -14.96 -10.98 -0.33
N LEU A 117 -15.75 -11.73 -1.11
CA LEU A 117 -15.67 -11.75 -2.57
C LEU A 117 -15.94 -10.38 -3.23
N PRO A 118 -17.07 -9.70 -3.01
CA PRO A 118 -17.31 -8.37 -3.59
C PRO A 118 -16.29 -7.34 -3.10
N ALA A 119 -15.88 -7.39 -1.83
CA ALA A 119 -14.82 -6.50 -1.33
C ALA A 119 -13.49 -6.73 -2.07
N ALA A 120 -13.10 -7.98 -2.29
CA ALA A 120 -11.92 -8.34 -3.07
C ALA A 120 -12.06 -7.93 -4.55
N LEU A 121 -13.24 -8.11 -5.15
CA LEU A 121 -13.54 -7.67 -6.51
C LEU A 121 -13.48 -6.15 -6.67
N LEU A 122 -13.82 -5.37 -5.64
CA LEU A 122 -13.65 -3.90 -5.61
C LEU A 122 -12.20 -3.48 -5.35
N ALA A 123 -11.47 -4.24 -4.55
CA ALA A 123 -10.05 -4.02 -4.30
C ALA A 123 -9.20 -4.18 -5.57
N TRP A 124 -9.58 -5.10 -6.46
CA TRP A 124 -8.89 -5.33 -7.73
C TRP A 124 -8.79 -4.09 -8.64
N PRO A 125 -9.89 -3.46 -9.12
CA PRO A 125 -9.81 -2.27 -9.97
C PRO A 125 -9.13 -1.10 -9.26
N ALA A 126 -9.33 -0.95 -7.95
CA ALA A 126 -8.63 0.08 -7.17
C ALA A 126 -7.10 -0.14 -7.20
N GLY A 127 -6.66 -1.39 -7.05
CA GLY A 127 -5.26 -1.76 -7.18
C GLY A 127 -4.71 -1.53 -8.59
N LEU A 128 -5.50 -1.80 -9.64
CA LEU A 128 -5.12 -1.50 -11.02
C LEU A 128 -4.92 0.00 -11.26
N LEU A 129 -5.87 0.82 -10.80
CA LEU A 129 -5.83 2.28 -10.94
C LEU A 129 -4.64 2.90 -10.20
N LEU A 130 -4.39 2.45 -8.98
CA LEU A 130 -3.27 2.94 -8.19
C LEU A 130 -1.93 2.45 -8.77
N GLY A 131 -1.84 1.18 -9.17
CA GLY A 131 -0.64 0.62 -9.80
C GLY A 131 -0.24 1.37 -11.07
N ARG A 132 -1.21 1.82 -11.88
CA ARG A 132 -0.95 2.61 -13.11
C ARG A 132 -0.40 4.01 -12.84
N SER A 133 -0.81 4.62 -11.72
CA SER A 133 -0.41 5.99 -11.34
C SER A 133 0.88 6.05 -10.53
N THR A 134 1.19 5.00 -9.77
CA THR A 134 2.37 4.96 -8.90
C THR A 134 3.68 4.77 -9.65
N ARG A 135 4.71 5.53 -9.22
CA ARG A 135 6.13 5.28 -9.54
C ARG A 135 6.88 4.98 -8.23
N LEU A 136 6.65 3.80 -7.68
CA LEU A 136 7.35 3.33 -6.47
C LEU A 136 8.60 2.54 -6.90
N ALA A 137 9.74 2.79 -6.25
CA ALA A 137 10.99 2.07 -6.54
C ALA A 137 10.95 0.59 -6.12
N ALA A 138 10.21 0.28 -5.05
CA ALA A 138 10.05 -1.07 -4.51
C ALA A 138 8.58 -1.34 -4.14
N PRO A 139 7.66 -1.45 -5.12
CA PRO A 139 6.22 -1.62 -4.84
C PRO A 139 5.93 -2.91 -4.07
N TRP A 140 6.72 -3.96 -4.29
CA TRP A 140 6.62 -5.24 -3.59
C TRP A 140 6.83 -5.12 -2.07
N LEU A 141 7.54 -4.10 -1.59
CA LEU A 141 7.76 -3.84 -0.17
C LEU A 141 6.90 -2.69 0.34
N ALA A 142 6.89 -1.57 -0.40
CA ALA A 142 6.20 -0.35 0.02
C ALA A 142 4.69 -0.57 0.20
N VAL A 143 4.06 -1.33 -0.71
CA VAL A 143 2.61 -1.54 -0.66
C VAL A 143 2.20 -2.38 0.56
N PRO A 144 2.75 -3.59 0.81
CA PRO A 144 2.44 -4.35 2.02
C PRO A 144 2.72 -3.58 3.31
N VAL A 145 3.86 -2.89 3.40
CA VAL A 145 4.23 -2.13 4.60
C VAL A 145 3.23 -1.01 4.89
N THR A 146 2.85 -0.22 3.87
CA THR A 146 1.90 0.87 4.07
C THR A 146 0.50 0.36 4.44
N LEU A 147 0.06 -0.76 3.87
CA LEU A 147 -1.20 -1.40 4.25
C LEU A 147 -1.15 -1.93 5.69
N ALA A 148 -0.04 -2.58 6.06
CA ALA A 148 0.18 -3.09 7.42
C ALA A 148 0.14 -1.97 8.47
N LEU A 149 0.78 -0.82 8.19
CA LEU A 149 0.71 0.35 9.07
C LEU A 149 -0.72 0.88 9.19
N GLY A 150 -1.49 0.91 8.09
CA GLY A 150 -2.90 1.28 8.12
C GLY A 150 -3.74 0.33 8.98
N LEU A 151 -3.52 -0.98 8.86
CA LEU A 151 -4.23 -1.99 9.66
C LEU A 151 -3.86 -1.90 11.15
N LEU A 152 -2.58 -1.71 11.46
CA LEU A 152 -2.12 -1.50 12.85
C LEU A 152 -2.72 -0.23 13.44
N ALA A 153 -2.79 0.85 12.66
CA ALA A 153 -3.43 2.08 13.11
C ALA A 153 -4.91 1.86 13.44
N ILE A 154 -5.65 1.10 12.63
CA ILE A 154 -7.06 0.76 12.91
C ILE A 154 -7.15 -0.13 14.17
N ALA A 155 -6.29 -1.15 14.28
CA ALA A 155 -6.27 -2.07 15.42
C ALA A 155 -5.95 -1.38 16.75
N ALA A 156 -5.17 -0.29 16.72
CA ALA A 156 -4.79 0.48 17.90
C ALA A 156 -5.90 1.43 18.40
N VAL A 157 -6.94 1.69 17.62
CA VAL A 157 -8.05 2.59 18.02
C VAL A 157 -8.99 1.84 18.97
N PRO A 158 -9.21 2.32 20.21
CA PRO A 158 -10.16 1.69 21.14
C PRO A 158 -11.57 1.59 20.56
N GLY A 159 -12.26 0.48 20.79
CA GLY A 159 -13.59 0.21 20.24
C GLY A 159 -13.55 -0.30 18.78
N VAL A 160 -12.84 0.41 17.91
CA VAL A 160 -12.70 0.03 16.49
C VAL A 160 -11.77 -1.18 16.31
N GLY A 161 -10.67 -1.24 17.07
CA GLY A 161 -9.71 -2.34 16.98
C GLY A 161 -10.32 -3.70 17.32
N MET A 162 -11.31 -3.74 18.22
CA MET A 162 -12.05 -4.97 18.58
C MET A 162 -12.84 -5.53 17.41
N VAL A 163 -13.17 -4.72 16.40
CA VAL A 163 -13.84 -5.14 15.16
C VAL A 163 -12.86 -5.89 14.26
N LEU A 164 -11.58 -5.53 14.28
CA LEU A 164 -10.54 -6.28 13.56
C LEU A 164 -10.17 -7.55 14.31
N GLY A 165 -10.03 -7.52 15.63
CA GLY A 165 -9.81 -8.71 16.45
C GLY A 165 -9.73 -8.35 17.93
N GLU A 166 -10.01 -9.33 18.80
CA GLU A 166 -10.11 -9.06 20.25
C GLU A 166 -8.76 -8.74 20.91
N SER A 167 -7.67 -9.30 20.35
CA SER A 167 -6.31 -9.16 20.88
C SER A 167 -5.43 -8.32 19.94
N LEU A 168 -4.99 -7.15 20.43
CA LEU A 168 -3.98 -6.32 19.75
C LEU A 168 -2.66 -7.05 19.46
N PRO A 169 -2.05 -7.80 20.40
CA PRO A 169 -0.81 -8.53 20.09
C PRO A 169 -1.04 -9.64 19.06
N GLY A 170 -2.21 -10.31 19.08
CA GLY A 170 -2.61 -11.24 18.03
C GLY A 170 -2.71 -10.57 16.66
N ALA A 171 -3.41 -9.44 16.59
CA ALA A 171 -3.56 -8.68 15.36
C ALA A 171 -2.20 -8.21 14.81
N ALA A 172 -1.32 -7.71 15.69
CA ALA A 172 0.01 -7.27 15.31
C ALA A 172 0.88 -8.41 14.75
N ALA A 173 0.85 -9.59 15.38
CA ALA A 173 1.58 -10.77 14.91
C ALA A 173 1.09 -11.21 13.52
N ALA A 174 -0.23 -11.30 13.33
CA ALA A 174 -0.83 -11.64 12.05
C ALA A 174 -0.50 -10.63 10.95
N ILE A 175 -0.60 -9.32 11.23
CA ILE A 175 -0.26 -8.25 10.28
C ILE A 175 1.22 -8.28 9.91
N ALA A 176 2.11 -8.56 10.87
CA ALA A 176 3.55 -8.68 10.61
C ALA A 176 3.87 -9.88 9.69
N VAL A 177 3.32 -11.06 9.99
CA VAL A 177 3.46 -12.27 9.16
C VAL A 177 2.89 -12.04 7.76
N TRP A 178 1.69 -11.43 7.68
CA TRP A 178 1.07 -11.07 6.43
C TRP A 178 1.94 -10.11 5.61
N CYS A 179 2.48 -9.05 6.22
CA CYS A 179 3.31 -8.07 5.54
C CYS A 179 4.58 -8.72 4.94
N ALA A 180 5.27 -9.55 5.74
CA ALA A 180 6.46 -10.26 5.30
C ALA A 180 6.14 -11.24 4.16
N GLY A 181 5.10 -12.04 4.31
CA GLY A 181 4.72 -13.02 3.30
C GLY A 181 4.13 -12.41 2.04
N ALA A 182 3.38 -11.31 2.11
CA ALA A 182 2.90 -10.57 0.95
C ALA A 182 4.06 -9.97 0.14
N ALA A 183 5.07 -9.41 0.83
CA ALA A 183 6.26 -8.89 0.19
C ALA A 183 7.09 -9.99 -0.48
N ALA A 184 7.26 -11.14 0.19
CA ALA A 184 7.93 -12.31 -0.36
C ALA A 184 7.17 -12.87 -1.57
N LEU A 185 5.85 -13.02 -1.49
CA LEU A 185 4.99 -13.51 -2.56
C LEU A 185 4.99 -12.59 -3.78
N ALA A 186 4.91 -11.27 -3.56
CA ALA A 186 5.02 -10.29 -4.64
C ALA A 186 6.39 -10.37 -5.33
N ARG A 187 7.48 -10.47 -4.57
CA ARG A 187 8.85 -10.59 -5.09
C ARG A 187 9.07 -11.91 -5.83
N TRP A 188 8.61 -13.03 -5.27
CA TRP A 188 8.80 -14.36 -5.87
C TRP A 188 7.93 -14.56 -7.11
N SER A 189 6.67 -14.14 -7.09
CA SER A 189 5.83 -14.14 -8.30
C SER A 189 6.40 -13.24 -9.40
N ALA A 190 7.24 -12.26 -9.04
CA ALA A 190 7.97 -11.43 -9.98
C ALA A 190 9.15 -12.16 -10.67
N THR A 191 9.55 -13.37 -10.27
CA THR A 191 10.62 -14.13 -10.95
C THR A 191 10.08 -15.29 -11.80
N LEU A 192 8.79 -15.57 -11.72
CA LEU A 192 8.14 -16.71 -12.38
C LEU A 192 7.55 -16.33 -13.75
N SER A 193 7.33 -17.36 -14.59
CA SER A 193 6.53 -17.22 -15.82
C SER A 193 5.08 -16.86 -15.50
N ARG A 194 4.31 -16.33 -16.47
CA ARG A 194 2.94 -15.85 -16.21
C ARG A 194 2.03 -16.89 -15.54
N VAL A 195 2.04 -18.13 -16.05
CA VAL A 195 1.22 -19.24 -15.51
C VAL A 195 1.69 -19.64 -14.12
N ARG A 196 3.00 -19.81 -13.91
CA ARG A 196 3.57 -20.15 -12.60
C ARG A 196 3.36 -19.03 -11.58
N ALA A 197 3.42 -17.78 -12.00
CA ALA A 197 3.14 -16.62 -11.15
C ALA A 197 1.66 -16.56 -10.73
N ALA A 198 0.72 -16.90 -11.63
CA ALA A 198 -0.69 -17.00 -11.28
C ALA A 198 -0.94 -18.10 -10.25
N ALA A 199 -0.41 -19.31 -10.49
CA ALA A 199 -0.51 -20.42 -9.54
C ALA A 199 0.14 -20.07 -8.19
N ALA A 200 1.36 -19.53 -8.21
CA ALA A 200 2.07 -19.11 -7.00
C ALA A 200 1.28 -18.06 -6.21
N ARG A 201 0.62 -17.11 -6.88
CA ARG A 201 -0.24 -16.12 -6.21
C ARG A 201 -1.46 -16.75 -5.57
N VAL A 202 -2.13 -17.69 -6.23
CA VAL A 202 -3.32 -18.37 -5.68
C VAL A 202 -2.93 -19.17 -4.43
N PHE A 203 -2.01 -20.13 -4.58
CA PHE A 203 -1.59 -20.99 -3.47
C PHE A 203 -0.85 -20.21 -2.38
N GLY A 204 0.02 -19.27 -2.79
CA GLY A 204 0.75 -18.43 -1.86
C GLY A 204 -0.14 -17.48 -1.07
N THR A 205 -1.26 -17.02 -1.63
CA THR A 205 -2.24 -16.21 -0.88
C THR A 205 -2.93 -17.04 0.19
N VAL A 206 -3.36 -18.26 -0.13
CA VAL A 206 -3.98 -19.16 0.85
C VAL A 206 -3.00 -19.47 1.98
N LEU A 207 -1.78 -19.88 1.66
CA LEU A 207 -0.73 -20.16 2.65
C LEU A 207 -0.37 -18.93 3.50
N LEU A 208 -0.34 -17.75 2.89
CA LEU A 208 -0.09 -16.49 3.59
C LEU A 208 -1.16 -16.20 4.63
N LEU A 209 -2.43 -16.32 4.25
CA LEU A 209 -3.56 -16.06 5.14
C LEU A 209 -3.65 -17.11 6.24
N GLU A 210 -3.39 -18.38 5.93
CA GLU A 210 -3.25 -19.45 6.91
C GLU A 210 -2.18 -19.11 7.95
N ALA A 211 -0.97 -18.77 7.51
CA ALA A 211 0.14 -18.42 8.40
C ALA A 211 -0.17 -17.20 9.26
N ALA A 212 -0.84 -16.19 8.72
CA ALA A 212 -1.26 -15.01 9.46
C ALA A 212 -2.31 -15.35 10.54
N THR A 213 -3.30 -16.18 10.23
CA THR A 213 -4.28 -16.66 11.20
C THR A 213 -3.66 -17.52 12.28
N ILE A 214 -2.73 -18.43 11.92
CA ILE A 214 -1.96 -19.21 12.89
C ILE A 214 -1.18 -18.29 13.82
N ALA A 215 -0.51 -17.27 13.29
CA ALA A 215 0.22 -16.29 14.09
C ALA A 215 -0.69 -15.51 15.04
N TYR A 216 -1.90 -15.14 14.60
CA TYR A 216 -2.92 -14.54 15.46
C TYR A 216 -3.24 -15.47 16.64
N VAL A 217 -3.71 -16.69 16.34
CA VAL A 217 -4.23 -17.63 17.32
C VAL A 217 -3.17 -18.02 18.33
N LEU A 218 -1.95 -18.32 17.87
CA LEU A 218 -0.83 -18.67 18.76
C LEU A 218 -0.41 -17.54 19.69
N THR A 219 -0.66 -16.28 19.32
CA THR A 219 -0.31 -15.10 20.12
C THR A 219 -1.47 -14.67 21.02
N ALA A 220 -2.71 -14.80 20.56
CA ALA A 220 -3.90 -14.32 21.25
C ALA A 220 -4.51 -15.35 22.21
N LEU A 221 -4.39 -16.64 21.92
CA LEU A 221 -5.08 -17.71 22.65
C LEU A 221 -4.08 -18.66 23.32
N ALA A 222 -4.43 -19.08 24.54
CA ALA A 222 -3.67 -20.08 25.26
C ALA A 222 -3.75 -21.45 24.53
N PRO A 223 -2.69 -22.29 24.57
CA PRO A 223 -2.69 -23.60 23.90
C PRO A 223 -3.81 -24.55 24.34
N VAL A 224 -4.32 -24.39 25.56
CA VAL A 224 -5.45 -25.16 26.09
C VAL A 224 -6.74 -24.80 25.38
N ARG A 225 -6.92 -23.53 25.02
CA ARG A 225 -8.12 -23.03 24.32
C ARG A 225 -8.10 -23.38 22.85
N ALA A 226 -6.94 -23.32 22.21
CA ALA A 226 -6.76 -23.57 20.78
C ALA A 226 -5.73 -24.69 20.53
N PRO A 227 -6.18 -25.95 20.37
CA PRO A 227 -5.29 -27.08 20.15
C PRO A 227 -4.47 -26.94 18.87
N ARG A 228 -3.14 -26.93 18.98
CA ARG A 228 -2.21 -26.64 17.86
C ARG A 228 -2.25 -27.65 16.71
N HIS A 229 -2.70 -28.88 16.96
CA HIS A 229 -2.85 -29.89 15.90
C HIS A 229 -3.98 -29.55 14.91
N LEU A 230 -4.87 -28.62 15.28
CA LEU A 230 -5.95 -28.13 14.43
C LEU A 230 -5.58 -26.84 13.68
N ALA A 231 -4.31 -26.41 13.74
CA ALA A 231 -3.88 -25.12 13.21
C ALA A 231 -4.28 -24.85 11.76
N ALA A 232 -4.19 -25.88 10.91
CA ALA A 232 -4.51 -25.80 9.48
C ALA A 232 -6.02 -25.61 9.16
N TRP A 233 -6.88 -25.69 10.18
CA TRP A 233 -8.31 -25.47 10.05
C TRP A 233 -8.73 -24.07 10.49
N TRP A 234 -7.85 -23.32 11.14
CA TRP A 234 -8.24 -22.04 11.73
C TRP A 234 -8.59 -20.99 10.68
N PHE A 235 -7.83 -20.85 9.59
CA PHE A 235 -8.19 -19.87 8.55
C PHE A 235 -9.45 -20.28 7.76
N PRO A 236 -9.61 -21.54 7.28
CA PRO A 236 -10.84 -21.98 6.64
C PRO A 236 -12.07 -21.78 7.51
N SER A 237 -12.00 -22.09 8.81
CA SER A 237 -13.10 -21.85 9.74
C SER A 237 -13.36 -20.37 9.99
N ALA A 238 -12.32 -19.57 10.17
CA ALA A 238 -12.47 -18.13 10.39
C ALA A 238 -13.06 -17.40 9.17
N ILE A 239 -12.71 -17.80 7.95
CA ILE A 239 -13.21 -17.14 6.73
C ILE A 239 -14.61 -17.64 6.33
N SER A 240 -14.93 -18.92 6.59
CA SER A 240 -16.24 -19.49 6.28
C SER A 240 -17.29 -19.22 7.35
N GLY A 241 -16.86 -18.83 8.56
CA GLY A 241 -17.69 -18.77 9.76
C GLY A 241 -18.08 -20.16 10.30
N VAL A 242 -17.65 -21.25 9.66
CA VAL A 242 -17.94 -22.61 10.13
C VAL A 242 -16.85 -23.04 11.11
N ASP A 243 -17.12 -22.85 12.40
CA ASP A 243 -16.23 -23.26 13.49
C ASP A 243 -16.82 -24.48 14.23
N PRO A 244 -16.30 -25.70 14.00
CA PRO A 244 -16.77 -26.92 14.66
C PRO A 244 -16.33 -27.06 16.12
N GLY A 245 -15.94 -25.97 16.79
CA GLY A 245 -15.41 -26.00 18.16
C GLY A 245 -13.88 -26.06 18.20
N LEU A 246 -13.21 -25.36 17.28
CA LEU A 246 -11.75 -25.29 17.23
C LEU A 246 -11.15 -24.50 18.40
N VAL A 247 -11.98 -23.70 19.09
CA VAL A 247 -11.62 -22.97 20.31
C VAL A 247 -12.58 -23.35 21.43
N ASP A 248 -12.04 -23.80 22.56
CA ASP A 248 -12.78 -24.21 23.77
C ASP A 248 -13.86 -25.29 23.55
N GLY A 249 -13.90 -25.95 22.39
CA GLY A 249 -14.96 -26.88 22.02
C GLY A 249 -16.32 -26.21 21.77
N ALA A 250 -16.37 -24.88 21.70
CA ALA A 250 -17.58 -24.10 21.53
C ALA A 250 -17.72 -23.57 20.11
N TYR A 251 -18.94 -23.61 19.56
CA TYR A 251 -19.24 -23.09 18.23
C TYR A 251 -18.93 -21.59 18.13
N LEU A 252 -18.41 -21.18 16.97
CA LEU A 252 -18.12 -19.79 16.58
C LEU A 252 -17.07 -19.03 17.39
N GLN A 253 -16.47 -19.64 18.43
CA GLN A 253 -15.50 -18.94 19.28
C GLN A 253 -14.24 -18.48 18.55
N LEU A 254 -13.77 -19.22 17.55
CA LEU A 254 -12.63 -18.80 16.74
C LEU A 254 -12.96 -17.56 15.91
N SER A 255 -14.14 -17.56 15.26
CA SER A 255 -14.64 -16.43 14.49
C SER A 255 -14.82 -15.21 15.39
N ASP A 256 -15.29 -15.42 16.62
CA ASP A 256 -15.39 -14.36 17.60
C ASP A 256 -14.03 -13.84 18.04
N ALA A 257 -13.05 -14.68 18.32
CA ALA A 257 -11.73 -14.21 18.74
C ALA A 257 -11.05 -13.37 17.65
N ILE A 258 -11.06 -13.85 16.40
CA ILE A 258 -10.30 -13.25 15.29
C ILE A 258 -11.08 -12.20 14.49
N LYS A 259 -12.41 -12.14 14.65
CA LYS A 259 -13.33 -11.18 14.01
C LYS A 259 -13.04 -11.01 12.50
N PHE A 260 -12.91 -9.77 12.02
CA PHE A 260 -12.77 -9.47 10.60
C PHE A 260 -11.32 -9.45 10.08
N LEU A 261 -10.33 -9.74 10.93
CA LEU A 261 -8.94 -9.71 10.50
C LEU A 261 -8.66 -10.59 9.27
N PRO A 262 -9.11 -11.86 9.19
CA PRO A 262 -8.80 -12.72 8.06
C PRO A 262 -9.39 -12.21 6.75
N ALA A 263 -10.64 -11.73 6.80
CA ALA A 263 -11.32 -11.09 5.67
C ALA A 263 -10.56 -9.84 5.21
N MET A 264 -10.14 -8.98 6.14
CA MET A 264 -9.39 -7.77 5.83
C MET A 264 -8.04 -8.08 5.18
N LEU A 265 -7.29 -9.03 5.73
CA LEU A 265 -6.02 -9.48 5.17
C LEU A 265 -6.21 -10.09 3.77
N ALA A 266 -7.29 -10.83 3.52
CA ALA A 266 -7.59 -11.37 2.19
C ALA A 266 -7.80 -10.25 1.17
N VAL A 267 -8.63 -9.25 1.49
CA VAL A 267 -8.91 -8.10 0.61
C VAL A 267 -7.64 -7.27 0.39
N CYS A 268 -6.85 -7.00 1.44
CA CYS A 268 -5.56 -6.33 1.32
C CYS A 268 -4.55 -7.12 0.48
N THR A 269 -4.58 -8.46 0.52
CA THR A 269 -3.71 -9.31 -0.30
C THR A 269 -4.04 -9.15 -1.78
N VAL A 270 -5.33 -9.21 -2.14
CA VAL A 270 -5.77 -9.00 -3.52
C VAL A 270 -5.35 -7.62 -4.02
N PHE A 271 -5.57 -6.58 -3.21
CA PHE A 271 -5.13 -5.22 -3.54
C PHE A 271 -3.61 -5.14 -3.77
N ALA A 272 -2.81 -5.64 -2.82
CA ALA A 272 -1.35 -5.57 -2.88
C ALA A 272 -0.76 -6.33 -4.08
N LEU A 273 -1.27 -7.54 -4.37
CA LEU A 273 -0.85 -8.33 -5.52
C LEU A 273 -1.23 -7.66 -6.85
N THR A 274 -2.36 -6.95 -6.89
CA THR A 274 -2.80 -6.24 -8.09
C THR A 274 -1.91 -5.02 -8.38
N VAL A 275 -1.62 -4.20 -7.36
CA VAL A 275 -0.72 -3.03 -7.49
C VAL A 275 0.69 -3.48 -7.93
N THR A 276 1.21 -4.55 -7.33
CA THR A 276 2.55 -5.07 -7.64
C THR A 276 2.64 -5.74 -9.01
N ALA A 277 1.56 -6.39 -9.48
CA ALA A 277 1.52 -6.97 -10.82
C ALA A 277 1.54 -5.89 -11.93
N VAL A 278 0.77 -4.82 -11.76
CA VAL A 278 0.68 -3.72 -12.76
C VAL A 278 1.98 -2.94 -12.85
N THR A 279 2.56 -2.57 -11.71
CA THR A 279 3.80 -1.79 -11.66
C THR A 279 4.97 -2.49 -12.36
N ARG A 280 4.97 -3.82 -12.41
CA ARG A 280 5.98 -4.64 -13.11
C ARG A 280 5.87 -4.58 -14.64
N THR A 281 4.66 -4.52 -15.18
CA THR A 281 4.45 -4.56 -16.65
C THR A 281 4.88 -3.30 -17.37
N ARG A 282 5.27 -2.25 -16.64
CA ARG A 282 5.74 -1.01 -17.23
C ARG A 282 7.19 -1.18 -17.67
N PRO A 283 7.52 -0.98 -18.96
CA PRO A 283 8.92 -0.90 -19.38
C PRO A 283 9.60 0.15 -18.51
N GLN A 284 10.72 -0.20 -17.86
CA GLN A 284 11.64 0.83 -17.37
C GLN A 284 12.05 1.60 -18.61
N GLN A 285 11.42 2.74 -18.85
CA GLN A 285 11.90 3.69 -19.84
C GLN A 285 13.34 3.97 -19.44
N ALA A 286 14.29 3.45 -20.24
CA ALA A 286 15.70 3.68 -20.03
C ALA A 286 15.86 5.19 -19.81
N PRO A 287 16.63 5.63 -18.79
CA PRO A 287 16.93 7.04 -18.66
C PRO A 287 17.47 7.49 -20.01
N LEU A 288 16.75 8.42 -20.66
CA LEU A 288 17.21 9.06 -21.89
C LEU A 288 18.60 9.60 -21.56
N SER A 289 19.62 8.89 -22.01
CA SER A 289 21.01 9.28 -21.89
C SER A 289 21.15 10.54 -22.74
N ALA A 290 21.14 11.68 -22.06
CA ALA A 290 21.46 12.99 -22.60
C ALA A 290 22.98 13.17 -22.61
#